data_AF-A0AA89BW39-F1
#
_entry.id   AF-A0AA89BW39-F1
#
_cell.length_a   1.000
_cell.length_b   1.000
_cell.length_c   1.000
_cell.angle_alpha   90.00
_cell.angle_beta   90.00
_cell.angle_gamma   90.00
#
_symmetry.space_group_name_H-M   'P 1'
#
loop_
_entity.id
_entity.type
_entity.pdbx_description
1 polymer ?
#
loop_
_entity_poly.entity_id
_entity_poly.type
_entity_poly.pdbx_seq_one_letter_code
_entity_poly.pdbx_strand_id
1 'polypeptide(L)'
;MPYIQTLPDTFTTPAYYSDKEMLLLPAQLRKKAEKKITELQQTYARLKSLLDLYWTELGLVFSFNNFCWAWYCVNSRSVYFKTETFDCVRDDGNHVALAPFLDLLNHSCKAKIEAGFNTKTKCYEIRTLDKYRKYEQVFISYGPHDNHHLLIEYGFTLPDNSYDTYELDFGKLFFNLDRITKSF
;
A
#
# COMPACT_ATOMS: atom_id res chain seq x y z
N MET A 1 -11.30 -22.37 6.00
CA MET A 1 -11.29 -21.08 6.73
C MET A 1 -11.79 -19.99 5.80
N PRO A 2 -12.71 -19.14 6.24
CA PRO A 2 -13.08 -17.90 5.52
C PRO A 2 -11.87 -16.97 5.34
N TYR A 3 -11.70 -16.40 4.15
CA TYR A 3 -10.55 -15.54 3.78
C TYR A 3 -10.32 -14.35 4.72
N ILE A 4 -11.39 -13.69 5.18
CA ILE A 4 -11.27 -12.54 6.10
C ILE A 4 -10.55 -12.93 7.40
N GLN A 5 -10.74 -14.17 7.86
CA GLN A 5 -10.09 -14.68 9.08
C GLN A 5 -8.62 -15.05 8.88
N THR A 6 -8.11 -15.02 7.64
CA THR A 6 -6.69 -15.25 7.33
C THR A 6 -5.92 -13.96 7.10
N LEU A 7 -6.61 -12.81 7.08
CA LEU A 7 -5.97 -11.50 6.98
C LEU A 7 -5.24 -11.18 8.30
N PRO A 8 -4.13 -10.44 8.26
CA PRO A 8 -3.43 -10.07 9.48
C PRO A 8 -4.23 -9.08 10.32
N ASP A 9 -4.08 -9.19 11.64
CA ASP A 9 -4.80 -8.35 12.60
C ASP A 9 -4.24 -6.93 12.68
N THR A 10 -2.97 -6.73 12.30
CA THR A 10 -2.26 -5.44 12.38
C THR A 10 -1.31 -5.24 11.20
N PHE A 11 -0.84 -4.01 11.04
CA PHE A 11 0.09 -3.59 10.00
C PHE A 11 1.24 -2.79 10.60
N THR A 12 2.33 -2.69 9.83
CA THR A 12 3.55 -1.96 10.20
C THR A 12 3.69 -0.63 9.44
N THR A 13 2.58 -0.10 8.92
CA THR A 13 2.53 1.22 8.29
C THR A 13 2.58 2.33 9.33
N PRO A 14 3.02 3.56 8.98
CA PRO A 14 3.13 4.66 9.94
C PRO A 14 1.84 5.03 10.68
N ALA A 15 0.66 4.66 10.16
CA ALA A 15 -0.61 4.85 10.84
C ALA A 15 -0.76 4.03 12.14
N TYR A 16 0.10 3.02 12.34
CA TYR A 16 0.16 2.19 13.55
C TYR A 16 1.31 2.56 14.47
N TYR A 17 2.12 3.54 14.11
CA TYR A 17 3.29 3.94 14.89
C TYR A 17 2.89 4.77 16.10
N SER A 18 3.61 4.58 17.19
CA SER A 18 3.63 5.50 18.32
C SER A 18 4.30 6.83 17.93
N ASP A 19 4.05 7.87 18.72
CA ASP A 19 4.72 9.17 18.55
C ASP A 19 6.25 9.03 18.54
N LYS A 20 6.79 8.12 19.36
CA LYS A 20 8.24 7.86 19.43
C LYS A 20 8.77 7.28 18.12
N GLU A 21 8.07 6.32 17.53
CA GLU A 21 8.44 5.72 16.24
C GLU A 21 8.32 6.73 15.10
N MET A 22 7.27 7.55 15.12
CA MET A 22 7.12 8.65 14.16
C MET A 22 8.29 9.64 14.24
N LEU A 23 8.81 9.93 15.44
CA LEU A 23 9.98 10.77 15.65
C LEU A 23 11.30 10.17 15.13
N LEU A 24 11.36 8.86 14.86
CA LEU A 24 12.52 8.21 14.25
C LEU A 24 12.53 8.34 12.72
N LEU A 25 11.38 8.63 12.10
CA LEU A 25 11.30 8.80 10.66
C LEU A 25 12.06 10.07 10.21
N PRO A 26 12.78 10.03 9.07
CA PRO A 26 13.34 11.22 8.46
C PRO A 26 12.27 12.29 8.25
N ALA A 27 12.63 13.57 8.42
CA ALA A 27 11.64 14.66 8.45
C ALA A 27 10.72 14.71 7.21
N GLN A 28 11.24 14.42 6.01
CA GLN A 28 10.41 14.38 4.80
C GLN A 28 9.42 13.20 4.81
N LEU A 29 9.89 12.02 5.19
CA LEU A 29 9.08 10.81 5.28
C LEU A 29 8.01 10.94 6.36
N ARG A 30 8.36 11.52 7.52
CA ARG A 30 7.42 11.82 8.60
C ARG A 30 6.27 12.71 8.12
N LYS A 31 6.57 13.78 7.38
CA LYS A 31 5.53 14.66 6.80
C LYS A 31 4.60 13.90 5.84
N LYS A 32 5.15 13.00 5.01
CA LYS A 32 4.34 12.16 4.10
C LYS A 32 3.44 11.21 4.89
N ALA A 33 3.96 10.59 5.95
CA ALA A 33 3.21 9.73 6.86
C ALA A 33 2.09 10.50 7.60
N GLU A 34 2.39 11.66 8.17
CA GLU A 34 1.40 12.54 8.84
C GLU A 34 0.28 12.96 7.88
N LYS A 35 0.64 13.29 6.63
CA LYS A 35 -0.34 13.59 5.59
C LYS A 35 -1.26 12.40 5.32
N LYS A 36 -0.70 11.18 5.17
CA LYS A 36 -1.50 9.96 4.97
C LYS A 36 -2.44 9.69 6.15
N ILE A 37 -1.96 9.85 7.39
CA ILE A 37 -2.78 9.68 8.60
C ILE A 37 -3.93 10.69 8.62
N THR A 38 -3.64 11.94 8.25
CA THR A 38 -4.67 12.99 8.14
C THR A 38 -5.72 12.65 7.09
N GLU A 39 -5.31 12.14 5.92
CA GLU A 39 -6.22 11.68 4.86
C GLU A 39 -7.12 10.53 5.34
N LEU A 40 -6.57 9.55 6.07
CA LEU A 40 -7.34 8.46 6.67
C LEU A 40 -8.37 8.97 7.68
N GLN A 41 -7.97 9.88 8.57
CA GLN A 41 -8.87 10.48 9.57
C GLN A 41 -10.03 11.25 8.93
N GLN A 42 -9.72 12.07 7.91
CA GLN A 42 -10.74 12.82 7.17
C GLN A 42 -11.69 11.91 6.42
N THR A 43 -11.18 10.85 5.81
CA THR A 43 -12.00 9.86 5.08
C THR A 43 -12.91 9.10 6.02
N TYR A 44 -12.36 8.62 7.15
CA TYR A 44 -13.13 8.00 8.22
C TYR A 44 -14.25 8.90 8.71
N ALA A 45 -13.96 10.16 9.04
CA ALA A 45 -14.97 11.09 9.57
C ALA A 45 -16.13 11.31 8.58
N ARG A 46 -15.82 11.44 7.27
CA ARG A 46 -16.84 11.57 6.21
C ARG A 46 -17.69 10.32 6.06
N LEU A 47 -17.09 9.13 6.12
CA LEU A 47 -17.84 7.88 6.01
C LEU A 47 -18.67 7.61 7.28
N LYS A 48 -18.11 7.89 8.45
CA LYS A 48 -18.79 7.72 9.74
C LYS A 48 -20.07 8.55 9.81
N SER A 49 -20.02 9.81 9.38
CA SER A 49 -21.21 10.67 9.40
C SER A 49 -22.31 10.17 8.46
N LEU A 50 -21.96 9.63 7.29
CA LEU A 50 -22.92 9.01 6.37
C LEU A 50 -23.50 7.71 6.92
N LEU A 51 -22.65 6.85 7.49
CA LEU A 51 -23.07 5.58 8.08
C LEU A 51 -23.98 5.80 9.29
N ASP A 52 -23.69 6.79 10.13
CA ASP A 52 -24.53 7.11 11.28
C ASP A 52 -25.92 7.63 10.86
N LEU A 53 -26.00 8.30 9.70
CA LEU A 53 -27.25 8.84 9.16
C LEU A 53 -28.12 7.78 8.49
N TYR A 54 -27.52 6.84 7.74
CA TYR A 54 -28.27 5.91 6.88
C TYR A 54 -28.18 4.43 7.30
N TRP A 55 -27.16 4.03 8.06
CA TRP A 55 -26.90 2.65 8.48
C TRP A 55 -26.38 2.61 9.93
N THR A 56 -27.21 3.04 10.88
CA THR A 56 -26.83 3.25 12.28
C THR A 56 -26.17 2.02 12.92
N GLU A 57 -26.64 0.81 12.63
CA GLU A 57 -26.05 -0.43 13.15
C GLU A 57 -24.58 -0.62 12.70
N LEU A 58 -24.29 -0.36 11.42
CA LEU A 58 -22.92 -0.40 10.91
C LEU A 58 -22.09 0.75 11.49
N GLY A 59 -22.71 1.92 11.67
CA GLY A 59 -22.12 3.07 12.34
C GLY A 59 -21.61 2.75 13.75
N LEU A 60 -22.30 1.89 14.50
CA LEU A 60 -21.88 1.50 15.86
C LEU A 60 -20.57 0.69 15.90
N VAL A 61 -20.31 -0.13 14.87
CA VAL A 61 -19.11 -0.98 14.79
C VAL A 61 -17.99 -0.37 13.93
N PHE A 62 -18.29 0.70 13.19
CA PHE A 62 -17.34 1.38 12.32
C PHE A 62 -16.47 2.36 13.12
N SER A 63 -15.43 1.83 13.78
CA SER A 63 -14.41 2.60 14.49
C SER A 63 -13.26 3.02 13.56
N PHE A 64 -12.47 4.01 13.97
CA PHE A 64 -11.28 4.43 13.21
C PHE A 64 -10.28 3.27 13.05
N ASN A 65 -10.12 2.43 14.07
CA ASN A 65 -9.24 1.26 14.01
C ASN A 65 -9.73 0.23 12.99
N ASN A 66 -11.03 -0.08 12.99
CA ASN A 66 -11.61 -1.00 12.01
C ASN A 66 -11.52 -0.45 10.58
N PHE A 67 -11.74 0.84 10.40
CA PHE A 67 -11.54 1.52 9.12
C PHE A 67 -10.09 1.46 8.66
N CYS A 68 -9.14 1.79 9.53
CA CYS A 68 -7.70 1.78 9.22
C CYS A 68 -7.24 0.36 8.86
N TRP A 69 -7.66 -0.64 9.63
CA TRP A 69 -7.41 -2.05 9.33
C TRP A 69 -7.96 -2.44 7.96
N ALA A 70 -9.24 -2.13 7.69
CA ALA A 70 -9.87 -2.44 6.41
C ALA A 70 -9.19 -1.72 5.23
N TRP A 71 -8.80 -0.45 5.43
CA TRP A 71 -8.07 0.34 4.44
C TRP A 71 -6.77 -0.36 4.04
N TYR A 72 -5.95 -0.75 5.01
CA TYR A 72 -4.68 -1.41 4.73
C TYR A 72 -4.85 -2.85 4.25
N CYS A 73 -5.91 -3.57 4.66
CA CYS A 73 -6.30 -4.84 4.04
C CYS A 73 -6.51 -4.69 2.55
N VAL A 74 -7.27 -3.68 2.10
CA VAL A 74 -7.53 -3.44 0.69
C VAL A 74 -6.27 -2.93 -0.04
N ASN A 75 -5.69 -1.82 0.41
CA ASN A 75 -4.65 -1.13 -0.35
C ASN A 75 -3.33 -1.91 -0.46
N SER A 76 -2.99 -2.74 0.54
CA SER A 76 -1.75 -3.52 0.50
C SER A 76 -1.88 -4.86 -0.23
N ARG A 77 -3.10 -5.32 -0.55
CA ARG A 77 -3.35 -6.68 -1.06
C ARG A 77 -4.21 -6.76 -2.31
N SER A 78 -4.82 -5.65 -2.73
CA SER A 78 -5.66 -5.66 -3.90
C SER A 78 -4.85 -5.84 -5.19
N VAL A 79 -5.36 -6.65 -6.10
CA VAL A 79 -4.87 -6.73 -7.47
C VAL A 79 -5.76 -5.93 -8.39
N TYR A 80 -5.14 -5.25 -9.35
CA TYR A 80 -5.87 -4.64 -10.46
C TYR A 80 -6.20 -5.70 -11.50
N PHE A 81 -7.43 -5.67 -11.99
CA PHE A 81 -7.86 -6.53 -13.08
C PHE A 81 -8.76 -5.74 -14.04
N LYS A 82 -8.68 -6.06 -15.33
CA LYS A 82 -9.59 -5.53 -16.34
C LYS A 82 -10.51 -6.66 -16.77
N THR A 83 -11.81 -6.47 -16.63
CA THR A 83 -12.80 -7.40 -17.18
C THR A 83 -13.68 -6.68 -18.16
N GLU A 84 -14.32 -7.44 -19.04
CA GLU A 84 -15.55 -6.98 -19.67
C GLU A 84 -16.59 -6.77 -18.55
N THR A 85 -17.30 -5.66 -18.64
CA THR A 85 -18.21 -5.06 -17.66
C THR A 85 -18.98 -6.06 -16.79
N PHE A 86 -18.91 -5.91 -15.46
CA PHE A 86 -19.96 -6.40 -14.56
C PHE A 86 -21.06 -5.34 -14.48
N ASP A 87 -22.34 -5.74 -14.59
CA ASP A 87 -23.50 -4.82 -14.63
C ASP A 87 -23.59 -3.83 -13.45
N CYS A 88 -22.91 -4.13 -12.34
CA CYS A 88 -22.92 -3.33 -11.11
C CYS A 88 -21.62 -2.55 -10.83
N VAL A 89 -20.61 -2.60 -11.70
CA VAL A 89 -19.31 -1.94 -11.48
C VAL A 89 -19.04 -0.94 -12.59
N ARG A 90 -18.78 0.32 -12.21
CA ARG A 90 -18.44 1.39 -13.17
C ARG A 90 -17.18 1.01 -13.94
N ASP A 91 -17.28 0.96 -15.26
CA ASP A 91 -16.16 0.68 -16.16
C ASP A 91 -15.27 1.91 -16.36
N ASP A 92 -14.46 2.22 -15.34
CA ASP A 92 -13.41 3.24 -15.42
C ASP A 92 -12.00 2.64 -15.51
N GLY A 93 -11.92 1.33 -15.77
CA GLY A 93 -10.67 0.59 -15.91
C GLY A 93 -9.88 0.38 -14.60
N ASN A 94 -10.43 0.76 -13.43
CA ASN A 94 -9.77 0.64 -12.13
C ASN A 94 -10.46 -0.38 -11.22
N HIS A 95 -10.74 -1.58 -11.73
CA HIS A 95 -11.28 -2.64 -10.88
C HIS A 95 -10.17 -3.25 -10.02
N VAL A 96 -10.43 -3.30 -8.72
CA VAL A 96 -9.56 -3.92 -7.73
C VAL A 96 -10.29 -5.07 -7.06
N ALA A 97 -9.56 -6.15 -6.77
CA ALA A 97 -10.09 -7.28 -6.05
C ALA A 97 -9.10 -7.74 -4.98
N LEU A 98 -9.64 -8.20 -3.85
CA LEU A 98 -8.89 -9.05 -2.93
C LEU A 98 -8.93 -10.48 -3.46
N ALA A 99 -7.75 -11.04 -3.76
CA ALA A 99 -7.60 -12.37 -4.33
C ALA A 99 -6.98 -13.29 -3.27
N PRO A 100 -7.78 -14.13 -2.59
CA PRO A 100 -7.27 -15.05 -1.57
C PRO A 100 -6.14 -15.92 -2.10
N PHE A 101 -5.15 -16.21 -1.25
CA PHE A 101 -3.90 -16.93 -1.55
C PHE A 101 -2.89 -16.16 -2.40
N LEU A 102 -3.34 -15.39 -3.37
CA LEU A 102 -2.46 -14.55 -4.19
C LEU A 102 -1.79 -13.48 -3.32
N ASP A 103 -2.58 -12.85 -2.46
CA ASP A 103 -2.14 -11.80 -1.54
C ASP A 103 -1.18 -12.26 -0.42
N LEU A 104 -0.87 -13.55 -0.36
CA LEU A 104 0.18 -14.10 0.50
C LEU A 104 1.58 -14.00 -0.12
N LEU A 105 1.67 -13.75 -1.44
CA LEU A 105 2.94 -13.64 -2.14
C LEU A 105 3.62 -12.30 -1.81
N ASN A 106 4.84 -12.37 -1.29
CA ASN A 106 5.61 -11.19 -0.92
C ASN A 106 6.22 -10.47 -2.13
N HIS A 107 6.56 -9.20 -1.93
CA HIS A 107 7.20 -8.37 -2.93
C HIS A 107 8.69 -8.68 -3.10
N SER A 108 9.15 -8.69 -4.35
CA SER A 108 10.54 -8.42 -4.70
C SER A 108 10.59 -7.49 -5.91
N CYS A 109 11.43 -6.44 -5.84
CA CYS A 109 11.70 -5.53 -6.96
C CYS A 109 12.39 -6.23 -8.14
N LYS A 110 12.94 -7.44 -7.92
CA LYS A 110 13.62 -8.27 -8.91
C LYS A 110 12.72 -9.35 -9.53
N ALA A 111 11.54 -9.59 -8.97
CA ALA A 111 10.64 -10.64 -9.43
C ALA A 111 10.14 -10.35 -10.84
N LYS A 112 10.29 -11.32 -11.74
CA LYS A 112 9.82 -11.25 -13.11
C LYS A 112 8.58 -12.13 -13.24
N ILE A 113 7.45 -11.49 -13.51
CA ILE A 113 6.16 -12.16 -13.61
C ILE A 113 5.34 -11.63 -14.78
N GLU A 114 4.43 -12.47 -15.24
CA GLU A 114 3.27 -12.10 -16.04
C GLU A 114 2.04 -12.29 -15.15
N ALA A 115 1.23 -11.26 -15.00
CA ALA A 115 0.00 -11.33 -14.21
C ALA A 115 -1.17 -10.70 -14.97
N GLY A 116 -2.35 -11.29 -14.85
CA GLY A 116 -3.54 -10.73 -15.45
C GLY A 116 -4.77 -11.62 -15.32
N PHE A 117 -5.93 -11.07 -15.63
CA PHE A 117 -7.17 -11.82 -15.67
C PHE A 117 -7.31 -12.55 -17.00
N ASN A 118 -7.39 -13.87 -16.95
CA ASN A 118 -7.62 -14.71 -18.12
C ASN A 118 -9.13 -14.87 -18.33
N THR A 119 -9.65 -14.23 -19.39
CA THR A 119 -11.08 -14.22 -19.70
C THR A 119 -11.64 -15.57 -20.11
N LYS A 120 -10.79 -16.51 -20.55
CA LYS A 120 -11.20 -17.87 -20.93
C LYS A 120 -11.36 -18.77 -19.71
N THR A 121 -10.40 -18.75 -18.80
CA THR A 121 -10.45 -19.53 -17.55
C THR A 121 -11.27 -18.85 -16.46
N LYS A 122 -11.57 -17.55 -16.63
CA LYS A 122 -12.24 -16.67 -15.65
C LYS A 122 -11.46 -16.58 -14.33
N CYS A 123 -10.14 -16.67 -14.39
CA CYS A 123 -9.24 -16.63 -13.25
C CYS A 123 -8.22 -15.50 -13.38
N TYR A 124 -7.79 -14.96 -12.24
CA TYR A 124 -6.56 -14.17 -12.20
C TYR A 124 -5.35 -15.12 -12.18
N GLU A 125 -4.46 -14.97 -13.14
CA GLU A 125 -3.31 -15.85 -13.33
C GLU A 125 -2.03 -15.07 -13.08
N ILE A 126 -1.11 -15.67 -12.30
CA ILE A 126 0.26 -15.19 -12.14
C ILE A 126 1.19 -16.30 -12.61
N ARG A 127 2.08 -15.95 -13.54
CA ARG A 127 3.14 -16.81 -14.05
C ARG A 127 4.47 -16.18 -13.73
N THR A 128 5.33 -16.90 -13.03
CA THR A 128 6.72 -16.45 -12.85
C THR A 128 7.56 -16.77 -14.08
N LEU A 129 8.48 -15.86 -14.41
CA LEU A 129 9.53 -16.03 -15.41
C LEU A 129 10.87 -16.42 -14.79
N ASP A 130 10.94 -16.48 -13.46
CA ASP A 130 12.10 -16.90 -12.69
C ASP A 130 12.04 -18.40 -12.38
N LYS A 131 13.20 -18.99 -12.09
CA LYS A 131 13.30 -20.38 -11.63
C LYS A 131 13.34 -20.40 -10.10
N TYR A 132 12.54 -21.29 -9.52
CA TYR A 132 12.54 -21.55 -8.07
C TYR A 132 12.89 -23.00 -7.78
N ARG A 133 13.65 -23.22 -6.73
CA ARG A 133 13.87 -24.56 -6.17
C ARG A 133 12.73 -24.91 -5.22
N LYS A 134 12.58 -26.21 -4.95
CA LYS A 134 11.64 -26.68 -3.93
C LYS A 134 11.95 -25.99 -2.59
N TYR A 135 10.91 -25.50 -1.93
CA TYR A 135 10.97 -24.77 -0.66
C TYR A 135 11.55 -23.35 -0.74
N GLU A 136 11.89 -22.84 -1.92
CA GLU A 136 12.18 -21.41 -2.09
C GLU A 136 10.87 -20.62 -2.08
N GLN A 137 10.90 -19.48 -1.41
CA GLN A 137 9.79 -18.53 -1.42
C GLN A 137 9.62 -17.96 -2.82
N VAL A 138 8.39 -17.97 -3.31
CA VAL A 138 8.00 -17.34 -4.58
C VAL A 138 7.63 -15.89 -4.30
N PHE A 139 8.18 -14.97 -5.09
CA PHE A 139 7.90 -13.54 -4.99
C PHE A 139 7.13 -13.05 -6.22
N ILE A 140 6.39 -11.97 -6.03
CA ILE A 140 5.80 -11.17 -7.12
C ILE A 140 6.32 -9.74 -7.07
N SER A 141 6.11 -8.99 -8.14
CA SER A 141 6.32 -7.54 -8.12
C SER A 141 5.01 -6.84 -7.82
N TYR A 142 4.99 -5.94 -6.83
CA TYR A 142 3.83 -5.09 -6.53
C TYR A 142 3.79 -3.86 -7.44
N GLY A 143 4.89 -3.58 -8.13
CA GLY A 143 5.09 -2.39 -8.94
C GLY A 143 6.47 -1.75 -8.70
N PRO A 144 6.85 -0.75 -9.52
CA PRO A 144 8.11 -0.03 -9.38
C PRO A 144 8.01 1.04 -8.27
N HIS A 145 7.88 0.60 -7.02
CA HIS A 145 7.69 1.48 -5.86
C HIS A 145 9.00 1.77 -5.12
N ASP A 146 9.20 3.01 -4.70
CA ASP A 146 10.31 3.41 -3.83
C ASP A 146 10.09 3.00 -2.36
N ASN A 147 11.12 3.10 -1.52
CA ASN A 147 11.00 2.71 -0.12
C ASN A 147 10.05 3.60 0.70
N HIS A 148 9.85 4.86 0.30
CA HIS A 148 8.88 5.73 0.96
C HIS A 148 7.45 5.24 0.73
N HIS A 149 7.11 4.89 -0.50
CA HIS A 149 5.80 4.36 -0.88
C HIS A 149 5.56 2.98 -0.25
N LEU A 150 6.54 2.07 -0.34
CA LEU A 150 6.45 0.75 0.29
C LEU A 150 6.21 0.86 1.80
N LEU A 151 6.87 1.80 2.49
CA LEU A 151 6.66 1.98 3.92
C LEU A 151 5.25 2.51 4.23
N ILE A 152 4.82 3.56 3.52
CA ILE A 152 3.56 4.26 3.82
C ILE A 152 2.34 3.40 3.47
N GLU A 153 2.37 2.70 2.34
CA GLU A 153 1.21 1.97 1.81
C GLU A 153 1.25 0.47 2.14
N TYR A 154 2.44 -0.14 2.25
CA TYR A 154 2.59 -1.58 2.48
C TYR A 154 3.24 -1.94 3.82
N GLY A 155 3.89 -0.99 4.51
CA GLY A 155 4.44 -1.19 5.86
C GLY A 155 5.83 -1.81 5.90
N PHE A 156 6.58 -1.81 4.80
CA PHE A 156 7.95 -2.34 4.76
C PHE A 156 8.87 -1.54 3.85
N THR A 157 10.18 -1.79 3.95
CA THR A 157 11.18 -1.27 3.00
C THR A 157 12.04 -2.43 2.47
N LEU A 158 12.69 -2.22 1.33
CA LEU A 158 13.64 -3.16 0.74
C LEU A 158 15.07 -2.56 0.79
N PRO A 159 16.06 -3.27 1.36
CA PRO A 159 17.44 -2.79 1.41
C PRO A 159 18.04 -2.48 0.04
N ASP A 160 17.80 -3.35 -0.95
CA ASP A 160 18.35 -3.23 -2.32
C ASP A 160 17.24 -2.91 -3.34
N ASN A 161 16.45 -1.87 -3.07
CA ASN A 161 15.37 -1.48 -3.97
C ASN A 161 15.90 -0.76 -5.22
N SER A 162 15.76 -1.40 -6.39
CA SER A 162 16.18 -0.81 -7.68
C SER A 162 15.34 0.40 -8.10
N TYR A 163 14.18 0.60 -7.48
CA TYR A 163 13.27 1.72 -7.74
C TYR A 163 13.32 2.77 -6.64
N ASP A 164 14.30 2.72 -5.73
CA ASP A 164 14.38 3.70 -4.65
C ASP A 164 14.64 5.10 -5.19
N THR A 165 13.94 6.09 -4.63
CA THR A 165 14.08 7.49 -5.04
C THR A 165 14.21 8.40 -3.83
N TYR A 166 14.99 9.47 -4.00
CA TYR A 166 15.20 10.49 -2.99
C TYR A 166 14.78 11.84 -3.55
N GLU A 167 13.90 12.52 -2.81
CA GLU A 167 13.43 13.85 -3.17
C GLU A 167 14.44 14.90 -2.70
N LEU A 168 15.04 15.60 -3.67
CA LEU A 168 16.02 16.64 -3.43
C LEU A 168 15.35 18.01 -3.42
N ASP A 169 15.44 18.69 -2.27
CA ASP A 169 15.07 20.10 -2.15
C ASP A 169 16.28 20.96 -2.54
N PHE A 170 16.29 21.41 -3.80
CA PHE A 170 17.35 22.25 -4.34
C PHE A 170 17.50 23.57 -3.59
N GLY A 171 16.44 24.13 -3.01
CA GLY A 171 16.53 25.36 -2.22
C GLY A 171 17.40 25.20 -0.98
N LYS A 172 17.29 24.04 -0.30
CA LYS A 172 18.18 23.67 0.82
C LYS A 172 19.58 23.29 0.35
N LEU A 173 19.69 22.67 -0.82
CA LEU A 173 20.98 22.24 -1.36
C LEU A 173 21.86 23.46 -1.71
N PHE A 174 21.29 24.44 -2.43
CA PHE A 174 22.00 25.66 -2.82
C PHE A 174 22.32 26.55 -1.61
N PHE A 175 21.42 26.66 -0.63
CA PHE A 175 21.70 27.39 0.62
C PHE A 175 22.92 26.84 1.37
N ASN A 176 23.15 25.53 1.33
CA ASN A 176 24.33 24.91 1.95
C ASN A 176 25.59 25.05 1.09
N LEU A 177 25.48 25.00 -0.24
CA LEU A 177 26.61 25.24 -1.14
C LEU A 177 27.14 26.67 -1.02
N ASP A 178 26.25 27.67 -0.89
CA ASP A 178 26.63 29.07 -0.67
C ASP A 178 27.36 29.31 0.67
N ARG A 179 27.14 28.44 1.67
CA ARG A 179 27.91 28.50 2.93
C ARG A 179 29.31 27.90 2.78
N ILE A 180 29.48 26.89 1.94
CA ILE A 180 30.77 26.24 1.67
C ILE A 180 31.64 27.14 0.78
N THR A 181 31.06 27.81 -0.22
CA THR A 181 31.81 28.74 -1.09
C THR A 181 32.19 30.05 -0.41
N LYS A 182 31.48 30.46 0.65
CA LYS A 182 31.79 31.65 1.47
C LYS A 182 32.72 31.38 2.67
N SER A 183 33.21 30.14 2.83
CA SER A 183 34.15 29.77 3.89
C SER A 183 35.59 29.55 3.39
N PHE A 184 35.89 30.02 2.17
CA PHE A 184 37.24 30.18 1.62
C PHE A 184 37.55 31.65 1.34
#